data_AF-A0A6A7K0U3-F1
#
_entry.id   AF-A0A6A7K0U3-F1
#
_cell.length_a   1.000
_cell.length_b   1.000
_cell.length_c   1.000
_cell.angle_alpha   90.00
_cell.angle_beta   90.00
_cell.angle_gamma   90.00
#
_symmetry.space_group_name_H-M   'P 1'
#
loop_
_entity.id
_entity.type
_entity.pdbx_description
1 polymer ?
#
loop_
_entity_poly.entity_id
_entity_poly.type
_entity_poly.pdbx_seq_one_letter_code
_entity_poly.pdbx_strand_id
1 'polypeptide(L)' 'MKRRIRKKKLKQEIAYIDFLISRNKQKSKEHTKDISLKSSAIRIASAFCVLGLSFHKAILVKQLKRGNY' A
#
# COMPACT_ATOMS: atom_id res chain seq x y z
N MET A 1 7.51 24.96 -5.40
CA MET A 1 6.23 24.23 -5.57
C MET A 1 5.22 24.71 -4.54
N LYS A 2 4.02 25.17 -4.96
CA LYS A 2 3.00 25.75 -4.06
C LYS A 2 2.43 24.70 -3.09
N ARG A 3 2.08 25.12 -1.87
CA ARG A 3 1.51 24.28 -0.78
C ARG A 3 0.31 23.42 -1.22
N ARG A 4 -0.57 23.96 -2.08
CA ARG A 4 -1.71 23.23 -2.67
C ARG A 4 -1.29 22.04 -3.54
N ILE A 5 -0.18 22.16 -4.26
CA ILE A 5 0.32 21.13 -5.18
C ILE A 5 0.95 19.98 -4.39
N ARG A 6 1.71 20.28 -3.34
CA ARG A 6 2.28 19.26 -2.45
C ARG A 6 1.20 18.44 -1.76
N LYS A 7 0.16 19.11 -1.24
CA LYS A 7 -1.03 18.45 -0.67
C LYS A 7 -1.72 17.52 -1.67
N LYS A 8 -1.86 17.95 -2.94
CA LYS A 8 -2.47 17.12 -4.01
C LYS A 8 -1.62 15.89 -4.30
N LYS A 9 -0.30 16.04 -4.39
CA LYS A 9 0.64 14.93 -4.60
C LYS A 9 0.59 13.90 -3.47
N LEU A 10 0.58 14.36 -2.21
CA LEU A 10 0.46 13.49 -1.04
C LEU A 10 -0.85 12.69 -1.03
N LYS A 11 -1.97 13.31 -1.43
CA LYS A 11 -3.25 12.60 -1.59
C LYS A 11 -3.20 11.55 -2.70
N GLN A 12 -2.53 11.84 -3.82
CA GLN A 12 -2.34 10.89 -4.91
C GLN A 12 -1.48 9.70 -4.48
N GLU A 13 -0.42 9.93 -3.72
CA GLU A 13 0.42 8.85 -3.17
C GLU A 13 -0.37 7.93 -2.23
N ILE A 14 -1.18 8.50 -1.33
CA ILE A 14 -2.07 7.71 -0.46
C ILE A 14 -3.05 6.86 -1.29
N ALA A 15 -3.68 7.44 -2.31
CA ALA A 15 -4.60 6.70 -3.19
C ALA A 15 -3.88 5.61 -3.99
N TYR A 16 -2.65 5.86 -4.42
CA TYR A 16 -1.84 4.87 -5.13
C TYR A 16 -1.46 3.69 -4.23
N ILE A 17 -1.13 3.94 -2.97
CA ILE A 17 -0.87 2.88 -1.98
C ILE A 17 -2.12 2.02 -1.76
N ASP A 18 -3.30 2.63 -1.69
CA ASP A 18 -4.57 1.90 -1.55
C ASP A 18 -4.84 0.99 -2.76
N PHE A 19 -4.55 1.49 -3.97
CA PHE A 19 -4.62 0.69 -5.18
C PHE A 19 -3.65 -0.52 -5.13
N LEU A 20 -2.41 -0.32 -4.69
CA LEU A 20 -1.42 -1.39 -4.57
C LEU A 20 -1.83 -2.46 -3.55
N ILE A 21 -2.37 -2.05 -2.39
CA ILE A 21 -2.87 -2.97 -1.37
C ILE A 21 -4.03 -3.80 -1.93
N SER A 22 -4.97 -3.18 -2.64
CA SER A 22 -6.11 -3.87 -3.26
C SER A 22 -5.64 -4.90 -4.29
N ARG A 23 -4.71 -4.52 -5.18
CA ARG A 23 -4.13 -5.40 -6.20
C ARG A 23 -3.40 -6.60 -5.58
N ASN A 24 -2.63 -6.38 -4.52
CA ASN A 24 -1.94 -7.46 -3.82
C ASN A 24 -2.92 -8.42 -3.12
N LYS A 25 -4.01 -7.91 -2.54
CA LYS A 25 -5.07 -8.76 -1.98
C LYS A 25 -5.74 -9.62 -3.05
N GLN A 26 -5.98 -9.07 -4.25
CA GLN A 26 -6.56 -9.82 -5.36
C GLN A 26 -5.62 -10.94 -5.83
N LYS A 27 -4.34 -10.63 -6.05
CA LYS A 27 -3.33 -11.65 -6.43
C LYS A 27 -3.15 -12.72 -5.36
N SER A 28 -3.17 -12.33 -4.08
CA SER A 28 -3.11 -13.29 -2.96
C SER A 28 -4.29 -14.28 -3.01
N LYS A 29 -5.50 -13.81 -3.34
CA LYS A 29 -6.69 -14.65 -3.53
C LYS A 29 -6.57 -15.63 -4.72
N GLU A 30 -5.91 -15.23 -5.79
CA GLU A 30 -5.63 -16.12 -6.93
C GLU A 30 -4.67 -17.25 -6.51
N HIS A 31 -3.59 -16.90 -5.81
CA HIS A 31 -2.60 -17.87 -5.34
C HIS A 31 -3.10 -18.76 -4.20
N THR A 32 -4.21 -18.42 -3.52
CA THR A 32 -4.77 -19.31 -2.50
C THR A 32 -5.24 -20.66 -3.02
N LYS A 33 -5.54 -20.75 -4.32
CA LYS A 33 -6.00 -21.99 -4.98
C LYS A 33 -4.87 -22.99 -5.23
N ASP A 34 -3.63 -22.50 -5.36
CA ASP A 34 -2.46 -23.35 -5.52
C ASP A 34 -1.85 -23.70 -4.16
N ILE A 35 -1.79 -25.00 -3.84
CA ILE A 35 -1.25 -25.55 -2.56
C ILE A 35 0.26 -25.83 -2.66
N SER A 36 0.96 -25.23 -3.63
CA SER A 36 2.40 -25.45 -3.77
C SER A 36 3.21 -24.69 -2.69
N LEU A 37 4.38 -25.22 -2.30
CA LEU A 37 5.32 -24.53 -1.40
C LEU A 37 5.71 -23.12 -1.89
N LYS A 38 5.70 -22.90 -3.21
CA LYS A 38 5.89 -21.57 -3.83
C LYS A 38 4.74 -20.62 -3.47
N SER A 39 3.50 -21.12 -3.36
CA SER A 39 2.34 -20.33 -2.92
C SER A 39 2.49 -19.81 -1.49
N SER A 40 3.02 -20.61 -0.57
CA SER A 40 3.25 -20.19 0.82
C SER A 40 4.23 -19.02 0.92
N ALA A 41 5.35 -19.09 0.19
CA ALA A 41 6.33 -18.00 0.15
C ALA A 41 5.73 -16.71 -0.44
N ILE A 42 4.95 -16.83 -1.53
CA ILE A 42 4.25 -15.71 -2.17
C ILE A 42 3.22 -15.07 -1.22
N ARG A 43 2.47 -15.89 -0.46
CA ARG A 43 1.51 -15.39 0.55
C ARG A 43 2.21 -14.59 1.64
N ILE A 44 3.31 -15.11 2.20
CA ILE A 44 4.09 -14.42 3.23
C ILE A 44 4.65 -13.11 2.69
N ALA A 45 5.29 -13.13 1.51
CA ALA A 45 5.81 -11.93 0.86
C ALA A 45 4.71 -10.89 0.59
N SER A 46 3.53 -11.33 0.15
CA SER A 46 2.37 -10.45 -0.08
C SER A 46 1.86 -9.80 1.21
N ALA A 47 1.84 -10.55 2.32
CA ALA A 47 1.44 -10.04 3.62
C ALA A 47 2.42 -8.99 4.15
N PHE A 48 3.73 -9.24 4.05
CA PHE A 48 4.76 -8.25 4.39
C PHE A 48 4.68 -6.99 3.51
N CYS A 49 4.39 -7.15 2.22
CA CYS A 49 4.22 -6.02 1.31
C CYS A 49 3.01 -5.14 1.71
N VAL A 50 1.87 -5.76 2.05
CA VAL A 50 0.69 -5.02 2.53
C VAL A 50 0.96 -4.32 3.86
N LEU A 51 1.69 -4.96 4.79
CA LEU A 51 2.08 -4.35 6.07
C LEU A 51 2.96 -3.11 5.85
N GLY A 52 4.01 -3.22 5.03
CA GLY A 52 4.90 -2.10 4.72
C GLY A 52 4.17 -0.93 4.04
N LEU A 53 3.30 -1.24 3.07
CA LEU A 53 2.46 -0.23 2.40
C LEU A 53 1.49 0.45 3.37
N SER A 54 0.88 -0.31 4.29
CA SER A 54 -0.03 0.23 5.30
C SER A 54 0.69 1.16 6.28
N PHE A 55 1.90 0.81 6.69
CA PHE A 55 2.76 1.65 7.53
C PHE A 55 3.15 2.94 6.81
N HIS A 56 3.56 2.85 5.54
CA HIS A 56 3.89 4.01 4.74
C HIS A 56 2.69 4.94 4.56
N LYS A 57 1.50 4.38 4.28
CA LYS A 57 0.24 5.14 4.24
C LYS A 57 -0.02 5.87 5.56
N ALA A 58 0.16 5.22 6.71
CA ALA A 58 -0.06 5.84 8.01
C ALA A 58 0.86 7.05 8.25
N ILE A 59 2.13 6.98 7.82
CA ILE A 59 3.06 8.10 7.88
C ILE A 59 2.57 9.26 7.00
N LEU A 60 2.19 8.98 5.75
CA LEU A 60 1.71 10.01 4.82
C LEU A 60 0.40 10.67 5.30
N VAL A 61 -0.52 9.89 5.87
CA VAL A 61 -1.75 10.42 6.49
C VAL A 61 -1.42 11.31 7.68
N LYS A 62 -0.45 10.92 8.52
CA LYS A 62 0.00 11.73 9.66
C LYS A 62 0.64 13.06 9.19
N GLN A 63 1.45 13.03 8.13
CA GLN A 63 2.01 14.24 7.51
C GLN A 63 0.91 15.16 6.95
N LEU A 64 -0.07 14.58 6.25
CA LEU A 64 -1.20 15.32 5.69
C LEU A 64 -2.04 16.00 6.79
N LYS A 65 -2.34 15.30 7.90
CA LYS A 65 -3.07 15.84 9.05
C LYS A 65 -2.31 16.96 9.76
N ARG A 66 -0.98 16.82 9.91
CA ARG A 66 -0.12 17.85 10.52
C ARG A 66 0.09 19.08 9.65
N GLY A 67 -0.40 19.09 8.41
CA GLY A 67 -0.14 20.20 7.50
C GLY A 67 1.29 20.23 6.95
N ASN A 68 2.06 19.16 7.19
CA ASN A 68 3.49 19.08 6.95
C ASN A 68 3.73 18.44 5.57
N TYR A 69 3.44 19.24 4.53
CA TYR A 69 3.51 18.84 3.12
C TYR A 69 4.20 19.88 2.23
#